data_AF-A0A969GV84-F1
#
_entry.id   AF-A0A969GV84-F1
#
_cell.length_a   1.000
_cell.length_b   1.000
_cell.length_c   1.000
_cell.angle_alpha   90.00
_cell.angle_beta   90.00
_cell.angle_gamma   90.00
#
_symmetry.space_group_name_H-M   'P 1'
#
loop_
_entity.id
_entity.type
_entity.pdbx_description
1 polymer ?
#
loop_
_entity_poly.entity_id
_entity_poly.type
_entity_poly.pdbx_seq_one_letter_code
_entity_poly.pdbx_strand_id
1 'polypeptide(L)'
;SYNAQAHQISYEQADFSYGALFADPLPIGGAGIPPTLLMQDMRHFLPDYLSHIYAQELRGEDDLRVKICLSFQKSMFCVTTAAILGLMPHPPDTLDPEQQQINRRYLEGWMDRLLDSRLLSLQS
;
A
#
# COMPACT_ATOMS: atom_id res chain seq x y z
N SER A 1 13.55 7.97 -13.46
CA SER A 1 14.41 9.16 -13.62
C SER A 1 13.54 10.38 -13.81
N TYR A 2 13.91 11.54 -13.26
CA TYR A 2 13.21 12.82 -13.50
C TYR A 2 13.59 13.48 -14.85
N ASN A 3 14.32 12.77 -15.72
CA ASN A 3 14.62 13.25 -17.06
C ASN A 3 13.33 13.39 -17.88
N ALA A 4 12.96 14.63 -18.23
CA ALA A 4 11.75 14.94 -18.99
C ALA A 4 11.69 14.23 -20.35
N GLN A 5 12.84 13.99 -21.00
CA GLN A 5 12.88 13.31 -22.30
C GLN A 5 12.57 11.81 -22.20
N ALA A 6 12.75 11.22 -21.03
CA ALA A 6 12.55 9.79 -20.81
C ALA A 6 11.09 9.41 -20.53
N HIS A 7 10.22 10.39 -20.26
CA HIS A 7 8.77 10.19 -19.99
C HIS A 7 8.48 9.09 -18.93
N GLN A 8 9.37 8.93 -17.94
CA GLN A 8 9.26 7.90 -16.90
C GLN A 8 8.40 8.34 -15.70
N ILE A 9 8.05 9.63 -15.64
CA ILE A 9 7.19 10.20 -14.62
C ILE A 9 5.97 10.74 -15.32
N SER A 10 4.78 10.42 -14.78
CA SER A 10 3.51 10.93 -15.30
C SER A 10 3.55 12.46 -15.39
N TYR A 11 2.94 13.02 -16.43
CA TYR A 11 2.87 14.47 -16.57
C TYR A 11 1.79 15.06 -15.65
N GLU A 12 0.64 14.39 -15.58
CA GLU A 12 -0.47 14.78 -14.73
C GLU A 12 -0.30 14.24 -13.31
N GLN A 13 -0.46 15.12 -12.33
CA GLN A 13 -0.32 14.76 -10.91
C GLN A 13 -1.34 13.71 -10.47
N ALA A 14 -2.52 13.67 -11.11
CA ALA A 14 -3.58 12.71 -10.81
C ALA A 14 -3.16 11.24 -11.07
N ASP A 15 -2.16 11.04 -11.91
CA ASP A 15 -1.65 9.73 -12.36
C ASP A 15 -0.39 9.30 -11.57
N PHE A 16 -0.07 9.97 -10.47
CA PHE A 16 1.09 9.64 -9.66
C PHE A 16 0.83 8.42 -8.78
N SER A 17 1.49 7.31 -9.13
CA SER A 17 1.39 6.03 -8.44
C SER A 17 2.64 5.71 -7.63
N TYR A 18 3.09 6.66 -6.81
CA TYR A 18 4.33 6.54 -6.00
C TYR A 18 4.08 6.42 -4.48
N GLY A 19 2.80 6.30 -4.08
CA GLY A 19 2.39 6.20 -2.69
C GLY A 19 2.64 4.82 -2.06
N ALA A 20 2.30 4.69 -0.78
CA ALA A 20 2.56 3.48 0.00
C ALA A 20 2.01 2.19 -0.64
N LEU A 21 0.84 2.23 -1.28
CA LEU A 21 0.23 1.05 -1.92
C LEU A 21 0.96 0.57 -3.19
N PHE A 22 1.79 1.43 -3.79
CA PHE A 22 2.51 1.15 -5.04
C PHE A 22 4.02 0.96 -4.82
N ALA A 23 4.54 1.37 -3.66
CA ALA A 23 5.95 1.34 -3.33
C ALA A 23 6.54 -0.09 -3.39
N ASP A 24 7.75 -0.21 -3.96
CA ASP A 24 8.52 -1.45 -3.91
C ASP A 24 9.18 -1.61 -2.53
N PRO A 25 8.93 -2.71 -1.78
CA PRO A 25 9.53 -2.93 -0.48
C PRO A 25 10.97 -3.47 -0.54
N LEU A 26 11.41 -4.08 -1.66
CA LEU A 26 12.73 -4.71 -1.76
C LEU A 26 13.92 -3.73 -1.63
N PRO A 27 13.90 -2.51 -2.21
CA PRO A 27 15.03 -1.59 -2.12
C PRO A 27 15.10 -0.82 -0.79
N ILE A 28 14.25 -1.13 0.20
CA ILE A 28 14.26 -0.46 1.51
C ILE A 28 15.62 -0.61 2.19
N GLY A 29 16.19 0.49 2.66
CA GLY A 29 17.58 0.55 3.15
C GLY A 29 18.59 1.05 2.12
N GLY A 30 18.20 1.16 0.84
CA GLY A 30 19.01 1.75 -0.22
C GLY A 30 19.05 3.28 -0.18
N ALA A 31 20.07 3.86 -0.81
CA ALA A 31 20.19 5.31 -0.96
C ALA A 31 19.09 5.86 -1.88
N GLY A 32 18.49 6.99 -1.49
CA GLY A 32 17.44 7.64 -2.27
C GLY A 32 16.08 6.93 -2.24
N ILE A 33 15.84 6.03 -1.27
CA ILE A 33 14.55 5.33 -1.08
C ILE A 33 13.84 5.91 0.15
N PRO A 34 12.86 6.83 -0.02
CA PRO A 34 12.28 7.60 1.08
C PRO A 34 11.62 6.79 2.20
N PRO A 35 10.84 5.71 1.94
CA PRO A 35 10.16 4.99 3.01
C PRO A 35 11.11 4.33 4.02
N THR A 36 12.41 4.19 3.68
CA THR A 36 13.45 3.67 4.56
C THR A 36 13.48 4.38 5.93
N LEU A 37 13.29 5.69 5.95
CA LEU A 37 13.35 6.47 7.19
C LEU A 37 12.23 6.08 8.14
N LEU A 38 11.01 5.92 7.63
CA LEU A 38 9.87 5.49 8.43
C LEU A 38 10.06 4.05 8.91
N MET A 39 10.54 3.13 8.05
CA MET A 39 10.77 1.73 8.46
C MET A 39 11.85 1.60 9.54
N GLN A 40 12.85 2.48 9.50
CA GLN A 40 13.88 2.56 10.53
C GLN A 40 13.31 3.10 11.84
N ASP A 41 12.44 4.11 11.78
CA ASP A 41 11.79 4.67 12.97
C ASP A 41 10.85 3.65 13.64
N MET A 42 9.99 3.00 12.84
CA MET A 42 9.05 1.97 13.31
C MET A 42 9.74 0.76 13.94
N ARG A 43 10.98 0.43 13.53
CA ARG A 43 11.76 -0.65 14.13
C ARG A 43 11.91 -0.48 15.65
N HIS A 44 12.05 0.75 16.13
CA HIS A 44 12.24 1.04 17.55
C HIS A 44 10.98 0.77 18.39
N PHE A 45 9.81 0.69 17.74
CA PHE A 45 8.51 0.51 18.39
C PHE A 45 7.84 -0.80 17.96
N LEU A 46 8.63 -1.77 17.48
CA LEU A 46 8.10 -3.04 17.01
C LEU A 46 7.59 -3.89 18.20
N PRO A 47 6.33 -4.33 18.20
CA PRO A 47 5.81 -5.25 19.21
C PRO A 47 6.55 -6.60 19.21
N ASP A 48 6.72 -7.21 20.38
CA ASP A 48 7.46 -8.46 20.56
C ASP A 48 6.94 -9.60 19.66
N TYR A 49 5.61 -9.71 19.50
CA TYR A 49 5.03 -10.75 18.66
C TYR A 49 5.42 -10.61 17.18
N LEU A 50 5.58 -9.39 16.67
CA LEU A 50 6.04 -9.16 15.30
C LEU A 50 7.54 -9.44 15.17
N SER A 51 8.35 -9.06 16.17
CA SER A 51 9.77 -9.43 16.20
C SER A 51 9.95 -10.96 16.12
N HIS A 52 9.17 -11.72 16.90
CA HIS A 52 9.19 -13.17 16.85
C HIS A 52 8.77 -13.75 15.49
N ILE A 53 7.74 -13.20 14.86
CA ILE A 53 7.30 -13.63 13.53
C ILE A 53 8.42 -13.37 12.50
N TYR A 54 8.97 -12.16 12.47
CA TYR A 54 10.02 -11.80 11.49
C TYR A 54 11.31 -12.60 11.67
N ALA A 55 11.66 -12.95 12.91
CA ALA A 55 12.82 -13.79 13.19
C ALA A 55 12.69 -15.22 12.63
N GLN A 56 11.47 -15.71 12.43
CA GLN A 56 11.19 -17.03 11.85
C GLN A 56 11.15 -17.02 10.31
N GLU A 57 11.06 -15.85 9.70
CA GLU A 57 11.11 -15.71 8.24
C GLU A 57 12.55 -15.80 7.70
N LEU A 58 12.68 -15.92 6.37
CA LEU A 58 13.96 -15.89 5.67
C LEU A 58 14.81 -14.69 6.13
N ARG A 59 16.12 -14.89 6.31
CA ARG A 59 17.09 -13.85 6.72
C ARG A 59 16.89 -13.24 8.12
N GLY A 60 16.03 -13.79 8.96
CA GLY A 60 15.91 -13.40 10.38
C GLY A 60 15.74 -11.89 10.55
N GLU A 61 16.66 -11.21 11.24
CA GLU A 61 16.59 -9.75 11.41
C GLU A 61 17.41 -8.96 10.38
N ASP A 62 18.15 -9.61 9.47
CA ASP A 62 19.05 -8.93 8.53
C ASP A 62 18.29 -8.01 7.57
N ASP A 63 17.07 -8.38 7.20
CA ASP A 63 16.17 -7.63 6.32
C ASP A 63 14.95 -7.06 7.06
N LEU A 64 15.07 -6.83 8.37
CA LEU A 64 13.97 -6.40 9.24
C LEU A 64 13.20 -5.18 8.70
N ARG A 65 13.87 -4.18 8.11
CA ARG A 65 13.18 -3.02 7.52
C ARG A 65 12.31 -3.37 6.32
N VAL A 66 12.69 -4.37 5.53
CA VAL A 66 11.87 -4.87 4.41
C VAL A 66 10.62 -5.55 4.97
N LYS A 67 10.77 -6.37 6.01
CA LYS A 67 9.64 -7.05 6.69
C LYS A 67 8.66 -6.08 7.35
N ILE A 68 9.18 -5.04 8.01
CA ILE A 68 8.37 -3.93 8.52
C ILE A 68 7.65 -3.24 7.36
N CYS A 69 8.32 -2.96 6.24
CA CYS A 69 7.70 -2.33 5.07
C CYS A 69 6.56 -3.16 4.49
N LEU A 70 6.73 -4.48 4.37
CA LEU A 70 5.69 -5.38 3.89
C LEU A 70 4.46 -5.37 4.80
N SER A 71 4.68 -5.42 6.12
CA SER A 71 3.58 -5.41 7.09
C SER A 71 2.89 -4.05 7.19
N PHE A 72 3.67 -2.97 7.10
CA PHE A 72 3.15 -1.61 6.99
C PHE A 72 2.29 -1.46 5.73
N GLN A 73 2.76 -1.94 4.57
CA GLN A 73 2.03 -1.86 3.32
C GLN A 73 0.71 -2.65 3.38
N LYS A 74 0.71 -3.87 3.94
CA LYS A 74 -0.51 -4.64 4.22
C LYS A 74 -1.49 -3.85 5.11
N SER A 75 -0.98 -3.20 6.15
CA SER A 75 -1.80 -2.34 7.01
C SER A 75 -2.38 -1.13 6.25
N MET A 76 -1.61 -0.51 5.36
CA MET A 76 -2.08 0.60 4.53
C MET A 76 -3.17 0.19 3.54
N PHE A 77 -3.15 -1.05 3.03
CA PHE A 77 -4.28 -1.60 2.28
C PHE A 77 -5.54 -1.68 3.15
N CYS A 78 -5.44 -2.21 4.37
CA CYS A 78 -6.59 -2.25 5.28
C CYS A 78 -7.13 -0.86 5.62
N VAL A 79 -6.25 0.10 5.91
CA VAL A 79 -6.64 1.50 6.17
C VAL A 79 -7.32 2.12 4.95
N THR A 80 -6.78 1.87 3.75
CA THR A 80 -7.37 2.38 2.50
C THR A 80 -8.72 1.75 2.23
N THR A 81 -8.87 0.44 2.42
CA THR A 81 -10.16 -0.25 2.32
C THR A 81 -11.17 0.35 3.29
N ALA A 82 -10.80 0.61 4.54
CA ALA A 82 -11.69 1.25 5.51
C ALA A 82 -12.10 2.66 5.05
N ALA A 83 -11.18 3.45 4.50
CA ALA A 83 -11.48 4.77 3.96
C ALA A 83 -12.43 4.70 2.75
N ILE A 84 -12.20 3.76 1.82
CA ILE A 84 -13.07 3.52 0.66
C ILE A 84 -14.48 3.16 1.12
N LEU A 85 -14.61 2.22 2.07
CA LEU A 85 -15.91 1.81 2.61
C LEU A 85 -16.60 2.96 3.36
N GLY A 86 -15.85 3.73 4.15
CA GLY A 86 -16.37 4.87 4.91
C GLY A 86 -16.80 6.06 4.05
N LEU A 87 -16.34 6.12 2.79
CA LEU A 87 -16.68 7.17 1.82
C LEU A 87 -17.65 6.68 0.74
N MET A 88 -18.24 5.49 0.90
CA MET A 88 -19.25 5.00 -0.03
C MET A 88 -20.46 5.94 -0.07
N PRO A 89 -21.03 6.22 -1.26
CA PRO A 89 -22.20 7.11 -1.40
C PRO A 89 -23.43 6.66 -0.60
N HIS A 90 -23.62 5.35 -0.43
CA HIS A 90 -24.72 4.75 0.33
C HIS A 90 -24.20 3.66 1.27
N PRO A 91 -24.97 3.29 2.32
CA PRO A 91 -24.59 2.21 3.23
C PRO A 91 -24.25 0.91 2.48
N PRO A 92 -23.19 0.18 2.89
CA PRO A 92 -22.76 -1.04 2.20
C PRO A 92 -23.81 -2.18 2.27
N ASP A 93 -24.70 -2.13 3.25
CA ASP A 93 -25.79 -3.09 3.48
C ASP A 93 -27.15 -2.61 2.93
N THR A 94 -27.17 -1.55 2.12
CA THR A 94 -28.40 -1.07 1.47
C THR A 94 -29.06 -2.17 0.62
N LEU A 95 -30.39 -2.27 0.71
CA LEU A 95 -31.21 -3.18 -0.08
C LEU A 95 -31.82 -2.51 -1.32
N ASP A 96 -31.62 -1.20 -1.48
CA ASP A 96 -32.09 -0.45 -2.64
C ASP A 96 -31.20 -0.76 -3.86
N PRO A 97 -31.78 -1.33 -4.95
CA PRO A 97 -31.01 -1.68 -6.14
C PRO A 97 -30.28 -0.50 -6.80
N GLU A 98 -30.85 0.71 -6.77
CA GLU A 98 -30.22 1.89 -7.37
C GLU A 98 -28.98 2.30 -6.58
N GLN A 99 -29.09 2.31 -5.24
CA GLN A 99 -27.99 2.61 -4.34
C GLN A 99 -26.87 1.58 -4.44
N GLN A 100 -27.21 0.29 -4.56
CA GLN A 100 -26.24 -0.79 -4.81
C GLN A 100 -25.48 -0.56 -6.12
N GLN A 101 -26.15 -0.12 -7.19
CA GLN A 101 -25.50 0.17 -8.47
C GLN A 101 -24.57 1.37 -8.39
N ILE A 102 -24.95 2.42 -7.65
CA ILE A 102 -24.09 3.60 -7.41
C ILE A 102 -22.83 3.18 -6.63
N ASN A 103 -23.01 2.44 -5.55
CA ASN A 103 -21.91 1.90 -4.74
C ASN A 103 -20.97 1.01 -5.56
N ARG A 104 -21.53 0.15 -6.43
CA ARG A 104 -20.73 -0.71 -7.33
C ARG A 104 -19.83 0.12 -8.24
N ARG A 105 -20.35 1.14 -8.93
CA ARG A 105 -19.55 2.01 -9.81
C ARG A 105 -18.44 2.74 -9.06
N TYR A 106 -18.75 3.20 -7.85
CA TYR A 106 -17.75 3.82 -6.96
C TYR A 106 -16.61 2.85 -6.63
N LEU A 107 -16.94 1.61 -6.27
CA LEU A 107 -15.94 0.58 -5.95
C LEU A 107 -15.14 0.16 -7.20
N GLU A 108 -15.79 0.00 -8.35
CA GLU A 108 -15.13 -0.30 -9.63
C GLU A 108 -14.06 0.75 -9.96
N GLY A 109 -14.37 2.04 -9.82
CA GLY A 109 -13.38 3.11 -10.04
C GLY A 109 -12.18 3.04 -9.09
N TRP A 110 -12.36 2.61 -7.84
CA TRP A 110 -11.25 2.37 -6.93
C TRP A 110 -10.44 1.12 -7.29
N MET A 111 -11.11 0.05 -7.71
CA MET A 111 -10.44 -1.16 -8.16
C MET A 111 -9.57 -0.89 -9.37
N ASP A 112 -10.08 -0.15 -10.37
CA ASP A 112 -9.33 0.24 -11.56
C ASP A 112 -8.04 0.99 -11.18
N ARG A 113 -8.11 1.92 -10.22
CA ARG A 113 -6.93 2.65 -9.72
C ARG A 113 -5.92 1.75 -9.00
N LEU A 114 -6.38 0.67 -8.37
CA LEU A 114 -5.54 -0.22 -7.56
C LEU A 114 -5.00 -1.41 -8.35
N LEU A 115 -5.39 -1.61 -9.62
CA LEU A 115 -4.89 -2.70 -10.46
C LEU A 115 -3.35 -2.71 -10.55
N ASP A 116 -2.74 -1.53 -10.68
CA ASP A 116 -1.29 -1.37 -10.80
C ASP A 116 -0.57 -1.28 -9.44
N SER A 117 -1.30 -1.45 -8.33
CA SER A 117 -0.73 -1.42 -6.98
C SER A 117 -0.01 -2.73 -6.64
N ARG A 118 0.65 -2.76 -5.47
CA ARG A 118 1.32 -3.97 -4.95
C ARG A 118 0.36 -5.01 -4.36
N LEU A 119 -0.96 -4.83 -4.50
CA LEU A 119 -1.96 -5.71 -3.91
C LEU A 119 -1.72 -7.19 -4.24
N LEU A 120 -1.53 -7.51 -5.53
CA LEU A 120 -1.31 -8.90 -5.96
C LEU A 120 0.02 -9.47 -5.44
N SER A 121 1.07 -8.66 -5.40
CA SER A 121 2.39 -9.08 -4.91
C SER A 121 2.46 -9.30 -3.40
N LEU A 122 1.50 -8.81 -2.63
CA LEU A 122 1.45 -8.98 -1.17
C LEU A 122 0.59 -10.17 -0.72
N GLN A 123 -0.22 -10.73 -1.63
CA GLN A 123 -1.11 -11.86 -1.38
C GLN A 123 -0.46 -13.23 -1.66
N SER A 124 0.63 -13.26 -2.42
CA SER A 124 1.46 -14.44 -2.68
C SER A 124 2.40 -14.74 -1.52
#